data_AF-A0A3C1FW30-F1
#
_entry.id   AF-A0A3C1FW30-F1
#
_cell.length_a   1.000
_cell.length_b   1.000
_cell.length_c   1.000
_cell.angle_alpha   90.00
_cell.angle_beta   90.00
_cell.angle_gamma   90.00
#
_symmetry.space_group_name_H-M   'P 1'
#
loop_
_entity.id
_entity.type
_entity.pdbx_description
1 polymer ?
#
loop_
_entity_poly.entity_id
_entity_poly.type
_entity_poly.pdbx_seq_one_letter_code
_entity_poly.pdbx_strand_id
1 'polypeptide(L)' 'QYQTAVSLRPDDAEAHNNLGVAYQSKGLFDKAIEQYQTAVSLRPDYTEAHKNLGLVYMKKGLRARQQEN' A
#
# COMPACT_ATOMS: atom_id res chain seq x y z
N GLN A 1 -11.72 12.29 14.42
CA GLN A 1 -12.70 12.47 13.33
C GLN A 1 -12.04 11.95 12.08
N TYR A 2 -12.44 10.76 11.63
CA TYR A 2 -11.87 10.12 10.44
C TYR A 2 -12.22 10.99 9.24
N GLN A 3 -11.18 11.51 8.58
CA GLN A 3 -11.27 12.22 7.31
C GLN A 3 -12.22 11.46 6.40
N THR A 4 -13.37 12.09 6.22
CA THR A 4 -14.43 11.74 5.30
C THR A 4 -13.79 11.36 3.97
N ALA A 5 -13.96 10.09 3.61
CA ALA A 5 -13.96 9.56 2.25
C ALA A 5 -13.52 10.60 1.20
N VAL A 6 -12.20 10.76 1.05
CA VAL A 6 -11.65 11.40 -0.15
C VAL A 6 -12.26 10.63 -1.29
N SER A 7 -13.07 11.31 -2.09
CA SER A 7 -13.66 10.74 -3.29
C SER A 7 -12.53 10.10 -4.06
N LEU A 8 -12.48 8.76 -4.05
CA LEU A 8 -11.51 7.94 -4.77
C LEU A 8 -11.70 8.31 -6.24
N ARG A 9 -10.96 9.32 -6.70
CA ARG A 9 -10.68 9.43 -8.11
C ARG A 9 -9.86 8.17 -8.40
N PRO A 10 -10.34 7.28 -9.29
CA PRO A 10 -9.60 6.06 -9.62
C PRO A 10 -8.21 6.36 -10.19
N ASP A 11 -7.96 7.60 -10.59
CA ASP A 11 -6.68 8.06 -11.14
C ASP A 11 -5.79 8.80 -10.12
N ASP A 12 -6.14 8.79 -8.83
CA ASP A 12 -5.37 9.45 -7.79
C ASP A 12 -4.35 8.49 -7.14
N ALA A 13 -3.10 8.60 -7.56
CA ALA A 13 -1.98 7.84 -7.02
C ALA A 13 -1.83 8.00 -5.48
N GLU A 14 -2.13 9.18 -4.93
CA GLU A 14 -2.03 9.44 -3.49
C GLU A 14 -3.13 8.70 -2.72
N ALA A 15 -4.35 8.66 -3.26
CA ALA A 15 -5.46 7.90 -2.67
C ALA A 15 -5.13 6.40 -2.63
N HIS A 16 -4.58 5.85 -3.71
CA HIS A 16 -4.12 4.47 -3.75
C HIS A 16 -2.97 4.20 -2.76
N ASN A 17 -1.99 5.10 -2.64
CA ASN A 17 -0.93 4.99 -1.63
C ASN A 17 -1.50 4.97 -0.20
N ASN A 18 -2.41 5.89 0.12
CA ASN A 18 -3.05 5.97 1.43
C ASN A 18 -3.89 4.73 1.76
N LEU A 19 -4.61 4.19 0.77
CA LEU A 19 -5.34 2.93 0.92
C LEU A 19 -4.40 1.75 1.13
N GLY A 20 -3.26 1.72 0.43
CA GLY A 20 -2.19 0.74 0.65
C GLY A 20 -1.65 0.78 2.08
N VAL A 21 -1.43 1.98 2.63
CA VAL A 21 -1.02 2.17 4.04
C VAL A 21 -2.08 1.64 5.00
N ALA A 22 -3.36 1.92 4.74
CA ALA A 22 -4.46 1.42 5.57
C ALA A 22 -4.54 -0.13 5.55
N TYR A 23 -4.32 -0.77 4.40
CA TYR A 23 -4.25 -2.23 4.31
C TYR A 23 -3.01 -2.81 4.99
N GLN A 24 -1.85 -2.15 4.84
CA GLN A 24 -0.61 -2.56 5.49
C GLN A 24 -0.76 -2.57 7.02
N SER A 25 -1.38 -1.54 7.59
CA SER A 25 -1.66 -1.44 9.03
C SER A 25 -2.63 -2.52 9.54
N LYS A 26 -3.50 -3.05 8.66
CA LYS A 26 -4.38 -4.19 8.97
C LYS A 26 -3.71 -5.54 8.76
N GLY A 27 -2.43 -5.57 8.37
CA GLY A 27 -1.70 -6.80 8.03
C GLY A 27 -2.16 -7.47 6.73
N LEU A 28 -2.98 -6.78 5.93
CA LEU A 28 -3.50 -7.26 4.63
C LEU A 28 -2.49 -6.92 3.54
N PHE A 29 -1.31 -7.55 3.60
CA PHE A 29 -0.16 -7.17 2.78
C PHE A 29 -0.39 -7.32 1.27
N ASP A 30 -1.13 -8.34 0.83
CA ASP A 30 -1.44 -8.52 -0.59
C ASP A 30 -2.28 -7.37 -1.15
N LYS A 31 -3.31 -6.94 -0.41
CA LYS A 31 -4.13 -5.79 -0.77
C LYS A 31 -3.31 -4.51 -0.76
N ALA A 32 -2.40 -4.34 0.20
CA ALA A 32 -1.51 -3.19 0.23
C ALA A 32 -0.59 -3.13 -1.01
N ILE A 33 -0.02 -4.27 -1.42
CA ILE A 33 0.83 -4.37 -2.62
C ILE A 33 0.06 -3.94 -3.86
N GLU A 34 -1.16 -4.45 -4.05
CA GLU A 34 -2.01 -4.09 -5.20
C GLU A 34 -2.23 -2.57 -5.27
N GLN A 35 -2.57 -1.93 -4.15
CA GLN A 35 -2.79 -0.49 -4.12
C GLN A 35 -1.51 0.33 -4.39
N TYR A 36 -0.37 -0.08 -3.85
CA TYR A 36 0.90 0.58 -4.14
C TYR A 36 1.34 0.41 -5.60
N GLN A 37 1.08 -0.75 -6.20
CA GLN A 37 1.35 -0.99 -7.63
C GLN A 37 0.48 -0.09 -8.51
N THR A 38 -0.80 0.08 -8.17
CA THR A 38 -1.67 1.05 -8.87
C THR A 38 -1.16 2.47 -8.71
N ALA A 39 -0.75 2.88 -7.49
CA ALA A 39 -0.18 4.20 -7.26
C ALA A 39 1.09 4.46 -8.09
N VAL A 40 1.99 3.46 -8.19
CA VAL A 40 3.19 3.52 -9.04
C VAL A 40 2.83 3.54 -10.53
N SER A 41 1.79 2.81 -10.94
CA SER A 41 1.36 2.79 -12.34
C SER A 41 0.73 4.13 -12.77
N LEU A 42 -0.01 4.78 -11.88
CA LEU A 42 -0.60 6.10 -12.09
C LEU A 42 0.44 7.22 -12.04
N ARG A 43 1.45 7.10 -11.15
CA ARG A 43 2.53 8.06 -10.99
C ARG A 43 3.88 7.33 -10.81
N PRO A 44 4.58 7.02 -11.93
CA PRO A 44 5.84 6.26 -11.89
C PRO A 44 6.97 6.93 -11.09
N ASP A 45 6.95 8.25 -10.97
CA ASP A 45 7.88 9.06 -10.17
C ASP A 45 7.46 9.20 -8.70
N TYR A 46 6.39 8.51 -8.26
CA TYR A 46 5.90 8.59 -6.89
C TYR A 46 6.81 7.84 -5.90
N THR A 47 7.84 8.55 -5.46
CA THR A 47 8.90 8.04 -4.57
C THR A 47 8.32 7.37 -3.30
N GLU A 48 7.27 7.93 -2.73
CA GLU A 48 6.65 7.39 -1.52
C GLU A 48 5.95 6.05 -1.75
N ALA A 49 5.24 5.88 -2.88
CA ALA A 49 4.60 4.62 -3.23
C ALA A 49 5.64 3.51 -3.47
N HIS A 50 6.76 3.81 -4.13
CA HIS A 50 7.89 2.88 -4.29
C HIS A 50 8.48 2.45 -2.95
N LYS A 51 8.72 3.41 -2.06
CA LYS A 51 9.23 3.13 -0.70
C LYS A 51 8.26 2.22 0.06
N ASN A 52 6.96 2.53 0.03
CA ASN A 52 5.95 1.77 0.72
C ASN A 52 5.78 0.36 0.14
N LEU A 53 5.89 0.21 -1.18
CA LEU A 53 5.90 -1.07 -1.87
C LEU A 53 7.08 -1.96 -1.42
N GLY A 54 8.29 -1.40 -1.35
CA GLY A 54 9.45 -2.13 -0.82
C GLY A 54 9.27 -2.56 0.64
N LEU A 55 8.75 -1.67 1.48
CA LEU A 55 8.48 -1.95 2.89
C LEU A 55 7.44 -3.06 3.07
N VAL A 56 6.38 -3.09 2.26
CA VAL A 56 5.36 -4.14 2.39
C VAL A 56 5.88 -5.51 1.95
N TYR A 57 6.73 -5.60 0.92
CA TYR A 57 7.37 -6.86 0.56
C TYR A 57 8.26 -7.40 1.68
N MET A 58 9.04 -6.53 2.32
CA MET A 58 9.85 -6.92 3.48
C MET A 58 8.97 -7.43 4.63
N LYS A 59 7.91 -6.69 4.98
CA LYS A 59 6.97 -7.09 6.05
C LYS A 59 6.26 -8.42 5.73
N LYS A 60 5.84 -8.63 4.48
CA LYS A 60 5.21 -9.89 4.03
C LYS A 60 6.18 -11.06 4.17
N GLY A 61 7.43 -10.90 3.74
CA GLY A 61 8.47 -11.93 3.90
C GLY A 61 8.80 -12.25 5.35
N LEU A 62 8.85 -11.23 6.22
CA LEU A 62 9.05 -11.43 7.67
C LEU A 62 7.88 -12.18 8.32
N ARG A 63 6.63 -11.87 7.93
CA ARG A 63 5.45 -12.58 8.46
C ARG A 63 5.38 -14.02 8.00
N ALA A 64 5.73 -14.31 6.74
CA ALA A 64 5.79 -15.69 6.24
C ALA A 64 6.73 -16.54 7.12
N ARG A 65 7.92 -16.01 7.44
CA ARG A 65 8.88 -16.68 8.34
C ARG A 65 8.39 -16.85 9.77
N GLN A 66 7.52 -15.95 10.26
CA GLN A 66 6.95 -16.06 11.61
C GLN A 66 5.82 -17.09 11.71
N GLN A 67 5.20 -17.48 10.59
CA GLN A 67 4.14 -18.48 10.56
C GLN A 67 4.66 -19.91 10.34
N GLU A 68 5.96 -20.07 10.08
CA GLU A 68 6.63 -21.35 9.84
C GLU A 68 7.30 -21.93 11.11
N ASN A 69 7.16 -21.28 12.27
CA ASN A 69 7.60 -21.76 13.59
C ASN A 69 6.40 -22.17 14.45
#